data_AF-A0A416VU90-F1
#
_entry.id   AF-A0A416VU90-F1
#
_cell.length_a   1.000
_cell.length_b   1.000
_cell.length_c   1.000
_cell.angle_alpha   90.00
_cell.angle_beta   90.00
_cell.angle_gamma   90.00
#
_symmetry.space_group_name_H-M   'P 1'
#
loop_
_entity.id
_entity.type
_entity.pdbx_description
1 polymer ?
#
loop_
_entity_poly.entity_id
_entity_poly.type
_entity_poly.pdbx_seq_one_letter_code
_entity_poly.pdbx_strand_id
1 'polypeptide(L)'
;MSKTNYRKLKRIRKKITAEVNMEANKLREELLARAIKAEACKDGITDLSQATTKEEIAQCFIEYLDFCLAKDYPDNTFLKRYLRKELENIGIYIDRDISFKNRQRTVLLGDCRANMLFDGYTVSRIWVKHTSRLSISACKNAIVMIDALDTANVDISTSDDSVVIVNLYGKATCKGATKIMRKGETYELQIR
;
A
#
# COMPACT_ATOMS: atom_id res chain seq x y z
N MET A 1 6.83 42.16 0.62
CA MET A 1 7.77 41.26 -0.11
C MET A 1 8.15 41.89 -1.45
N SER A 2 9.45 42.05 -1.76
CA SER A 2 9.88 42.66 -3.03
C SER A 2 9.62 41.76 -4.24
N LYS A 3 9.37 42.36 -5.43
CA LYS A 3 9.18 41.63 -6.71
C LYS A 3 10.33 40.68 -7.03
N THR A 4 11.54 40.99 -6.56
CA THR A 4 12.76 40.17 -6.72
C THR A 4 12.71 38.89 -5.90
N ASN A 5 12.22 38.94 -4.65
CA ASN A 5 12.06 37.75 -3.80
C ASN A 5 11.00 36.78 -4.35
N TYR A 6 9.89 37.30 -4.90
CA TYR A 6 8.85 36.48 -5.50
C TYR A 6 9.34 35.69 -6.73
N ARG A 7 10.13 36.32 -7.61
CA ARG A 7 10.71 35.65 -8.79
C ARG A 7 11.73 34.57 -8.42
N LYS A 8 12.53 34.78 -7.36
CA LYS A 8 13.50 33.80 -6.85
C LYS A 8 12.80 32.58 -6.25
N LEU A 9 11.77 32.79 -5.43
CA LEU A 9 10.90 31.73 -4.89
C LEU A 9 10.20 30.91 -5.98
N LYS A 10 9.70 31.57 -7.04
CA LYS A 10 9.04 30.89 -8.17
C LYS A 10 10.00 30.00 -8.97
N ARG A 11 11.26 30.43 -9.16
CA ARG A 11 12.32 29.62 -9.80
C ARG A 11 12.75 28.43 -8.94
N ILE A 12 12.92 28.63 -7.64
CA ILE A 12 13.24 27.55 -6.69
C ILE A 12 12.10 26.53 -6.66
N ARG A 13 10.84 26.97 -6.53
CA ARG A 13 9.67 26.08 -6.63
C ARG A 13 9.67 25.31 -7.95
N LYS A 14 9.82 25.98 -9.09
CA LYS A 14 9.82 25.31 -10.40
C LYS A 14 10.94 24.27 -10.54
N LYS A 15 12.13 24.56 -9.99
CA LYS A 15 13.27 23.63 -10.00
C LYS A 15 13.03 22.41 -9.08
N ILE A 16 12.50 22.64 -7.88
CA ILE A 16 12.05 21.59 -6.96
C ILE A 16 10.94 20.75 -7.62
N THR A 17 9.95 21.36 -8.28
CA THR A 17 8.87 20.62 -8.96
C THR A 17 9.41 19.76 -10.10
N ALA A 18 10.44 20.21 -10.81
CA ALA A 18 11.10 19.41 -11.86
C ALA A 18 11.97 18.27 -11.29
N GLU A 19 12.68 18.48 -10.17
CA GLU A 19 13.47 17.44 -9.48
C GLU A 19 12.59 16.42 -8.73
N VAL A 20 11.36 16.78 -8.38
CA VAL A 20 10.36 15.91 -7.76
C VAL A 20 9.58 15.09 -8.81
N ASN A 21 9.43 15.62 -10.03
CA ASN A 21 8.80 14.90 -11.15
C ASN A 21 9.83 14.13 -11.97
N MET A 22 10.29 13.00 -11.45
CA MET A 22 11.00 12.02 -12.27
C MET A 22 10.06 11.48 -13.37
N GLU A 23 10.53 11.43 -14.61
CA GLU A 23 9.82 10.85 -15.75
C GLU A 23 9.61 9.35 -15.56
N ALA A 24 8.49 8.81 -16.05
CA ALA A 24 8.11 7.41 -15.88
C ALA A 24 9.19 6.43 -16.38
N ASN A 25 9.89 6.74 -17.48
CA ASN A 25 10.97 5.91 -18.00
C ASN A 25 12.15 5.78 -17.04
N LYS A 26 12.64 6.90 -16.49
CA LYS A 26 13.74 6.88 -15.51
C LYS A 26 13.34 6.18 -14.22
N LEU A 27 12.10 6.42 -13.79
CA LEU A 27 11.52 5.75 -12.62
C LEU A 27 11.48 4.23 -12.82
N ARG A 28 11.00 3.77 -13.98
CA ARG A 28 10.97 2.35 -14.34
C ARG A 28 12.37 1.74 -14.38
N GLU A 29 13.33 2.38 -15.03
CA GLU A 29 14.71 1.87 -15.11
C GLU A 29 15.34 1.70 -13.73
N GLU A 30 15.15 2.67 -12.84
CA GLU A 30 15.63 2.59 -11.46
C GLU A 30 14.94 1.47 -10.68
N LEU A 31 13.63 1.32 -10.83
CA LEU A 31 12.87 0.24 -10.22
C LEU A 31 13.32 -1.13 -10.75
N LEU A 32 13.48 -1.31 -12.06
CA LEU A 32 13.96 -2.57 -12.63
C LEU A 32 15.32 -2.97 -12.06
N ALA A 33 16.27 -2.03 -12.00
CA ALA A 33 17.60 -2.30 -11.46
C ALA A 33 17.55 -2.73 -9.98
N ARG A 34 16.63 -2.16 -9.19
CA ARG A 34 16.44 -2.54 -7.79
C ARG A 34 15.68 -3.87 -7.65
N ALA A 35 14.67 -4.12 -8.49
CA ALA A 35 13.88 -5.35 -8.49
C ALA A 35 14.73 -6.58 -8.81
N ILE A 36 15.67 -6.46 -9.77
CA ILE A 36 16.62 -7.54 -10.09
C ILE A 36 17.50 -7.86 -8.88
N LYS A 37 18.02 -6.83 -8.19
CA LYS A 37 18.82 -7.00 -6.96
C LYS A 37 18.02 -7.60 -5.81
N ALA A 38 16.72 -7.33 -5.76
CA ALA A 38 15.80 -7.87 -4.77
C ALA A 38 15.26 -9.26 -5.15
N GLU A 39 15.75 -9.86 -6.24
CA GLU A 39 15.38 -11.18 -6.74
C GLU A 39 13.88 -11.31 -7.08
N ALA A 40 13.33 -10.27 -7.71
CA ALA A 40 11.97 -10.32 -8.25
C ALA A 40 11.83 -11.43 -9.31
N CYS A 41 10.63 -12.01 -9.41
CA CYS A 41 10.35 -13.04 -10.41
C CYS A 41 10.39 -12.48 -11.84
N LYS A 42 10.57 -13.37 -12.82
CA LYS A 42 10.67 -13.01 -14.24
C LYS A 42 9.43 -12.27 -14.75
N ASP A 43 8.25 -12.69 -14.33
CA ASP A 43 6.99 -12.06 -14.72
C ASP A 43 6.95 -10.60 -14.23
N GLY A 44 7.27 -10.37 -12.94
CA GLY A 44 7.31 -9.04 -12.36
C GLY A 44 8.36 -8.11 -13.01
N ILE A 45 9.53 -8.64 -13.36
CA ILE A 45 10.53 -7.88 -14.13
C ILE A 45 10.01 -7.56 -15.53
N THR A 46 9.35 -8.50 -16.19
CA THR A 46 8.82 -8.33 -17.56
C THR A 46 7.73 -7.26 -17.58
N ASP A 47 6.74 -7.38 -16.71
CA ASP A 47 5.61 -6.44 -16.62
C ASP A 47 6.10 -5.04 -16.25
N LEU A 48 6.97 -4.93 -15.25
CA LEU A 48 7.57 -3.66 -14.88
C LEU A 48 8.38 -3.06 -16.03
N SER A 49 9.03 -3.88 -16.87
CA SER A 49 9.82 -3.41 -18.00
C SER A 49 8.99 -2.80 -19.13
N GLN A 50 7.74 -3.24 -19.26
CA GLN A 50 6.78 -2.80 -20.26
C GLN A 50 5.98 -1.58 -19.81
N ALA A 51 5.97 -1.25 -18.51
CA ALA A 51 5.27 -0.09 -17.99
C ALA A 51 5.80 1.23 -18.60
N THR A 52 4.92 2.02 -19.19
CA THR A 52 5.27 3.29 -19.83
C THR A 52 4.82 4.50 -19.02
N THR A 53 3.84 4.32 -18.13
CA THR A 53 3.27 5.37 -17.28
C THR A 53 3.48 5.09 -15.79
N LYS A 54 3.30 6.11 -14.95
CA LYS A 54 3.39 5.93 -13.49
C LYS A 54 2.23 5.11 -12.95
N GLU A 55 1.06 5.23 -13.60
CA GLU A 55 -0.13 4.45 -13.31
C GLU A 55 0.12 2.96 -13.57
N GLU A 56 0.76 2.61 -14.69
CA GLU A 56 1.16 1.22 -14.98
C GLU A 56 2.21 0.72 -13.99
N ILE A 57 3.18 1.54 -13.58
CA ILE A 57 4.15 1.18 -12.53
C ILE A 57 3.44 0.91 -11.20
N ALA A 58 2.46 1.74 -10.82
CA ALA A 58 1.65 1.52 -9.63
C ALA A 58 0.77 0.25 -9.76
N GLN A 59 0.31 -0.06 -10.97
CA GLN A 59 -0.41 -1.31 -11.23
C GLN A 59 0.50 -2.53 -11.02
N CYS A 60 1.74 -2.51 -11.53
CA CYS A 60 2.70 -3.58 -11.25
C CYS A 60 2.92 -3.77 -9.75
N PHE A 61 2.97 -2.70 -8.96
CA PHE A 61 3.12 -2.81 -7.51
C PHE A 61 1.96 -3.58 -6.85
N ILE A 62 0.71 -3.37 -7.29
CA ILE A 62 -0.44 -4.09 -6.71
C ILE A 62 -0.56 -5.53 -7.24
N GLU A 63 -0.17 -5.81 -8.49
CA GLU A 63 -0.18 -7.17 -9.04
C GLU A 63 0.86 -8.07 -8.36
N TYR A 64 2.02 -7.53 -8.02
CA TYR A 64 3.11 -8.24 -7.34
C TYR A 64 3.21 -7.90 -5.85
N LEU A 65 2.07 -7.56 -5.24
CA LEU A 65 2.02 -7.02 -3.88
C LEU A 65 2.70 -7.92 -2.85
N ASP A 66 2.54 -9.24 -2.92
CA ASP A 66 3.13 -10.17 -1.96
C ASP A 66 4.66 -10.04 -1.92
N PHE A 67 5.31 -9.92 -3.10
CA PHE A 67 6.75 -9.67 -3.20
C PHE A 67 7.11 -8.31 -2.63
N CYS A 68 6.37 -7.28 -3.04
CA CYS A 68 6.58 -5.90 -2.57
C CYS A 68 6.50 -5.78 -1.06
N LEU A 69 5.51 -6.43 -0.43
CA LEU A 69 5.36 -6.46 1.02
C LEU A 69 6.40 -7.35 1.68
N ALA A 70 6.77 -8.49 1.11
CA ALA A 70 7.76 -9.37 1.71
C ALA A 70 9.19 -8.79 1.73
N LYS A 71 9.54 -7.97 0.72
CA LYS A 71 10.88 -7.39 0.56
C LYS A 71 10.98 -5.92 0.93
N ASP A 72 9.89 -5.30 1.38
CA ASP A 72 9.79 -3.84 1.56
C ASP A 72 10.24 -3.08 0.31
N TYR A 73 9.70 -3.53 -0.82
CA TYR A 73 10.12 -3.10 -2.13
C TYR A 73 8.98 -2.50 -2.95
N PRO A 74 9.18 -1.31 -3.55
CA PRO A 74 10.16 -0.30 -3.17
C PRO A 74 9.90 0.23 -1.76
N ASP A 75 10.88 0.92 -1.18
CA ASP A 75 10.70 1.51 0.16
C ASP A 75 9.65 2.63 0.16
N ASN A 76 9.00 2.84 1.31
CA ASN A 76 7.93 3.83 1.47
C ASN A 76 8.38 5.27 1.14
N THR A 77 9.65 5.62 1.35
CA THR A 77 10.15 6.97 1.04
C THR A 77 10.17 7.19 -0.47
N PHE A 78 10.61 6.19 -1.22
CA PHE A 78 10.58 6.18 -2.67
C PHE A 78 9.15 6.27 -3.22
N LEU A 79 8.26 5.41 -2.74
CA LEU A 79 6.85 5.38 -3.18
C LEU A 79 6.15 6.72 -2.94
N LYS A 80 6.30 7.31 -1.74
CA LYS A 80 5.74 8.63 -1.41
C LYS A 80 6.27 9.74 -2.31
N ARG A 81 7.55 9.68 -2.68
CA ARG A 81 8.18 10.73 -3.46
C ARG A 81 7.71 10.73 -4.91
N TYR A 82 7.54 9.56 -5.51
CA TYR A 82 7.37 9.45 -6.96
C TYR A 82 6.04 8.90 -7.46
N LEU A 83 5.33 8.12 -6.64
CA LEU A 83 4.13 7.36 -7.04
C LEU A 83 2.91 7.60 -6.13
N ARG A 84 3.00 8.54 -5.17
CA ARG A 84 1.95 8.73 -4.16
C ARG A 84 0.55 8.89 -4.76
N LYS A 85 0.41 9.73 -5.78
CA LYS A 85 -0.89 10.03 -6.38
C LYS A 85 -1.47 8.79 -7.05
N GLU A 86 -0.63 8.10 -7.81
CA GLU A 86 -0.97 6.91 -8.59
C GLU A 86 -1.36 5.75 -7.67
N LEU A 87 -0.62 5.55 -6.57
CA LEU A 87 -0.91 4.57 -5.52
C LEU A 87 -2.24 4.87 -4.80
N GLU A 88 -2.49 6.13 -4.43
CA GLU A 88 -3.72 6.52 -3.73
C GLU A 88 -4.96 6.31 -4.60
N ASN A 89 -4.86 6.51 -5.92
CA ASN A 89 -5.94 6.24 -6.88
C ASN A 89 -6.38 4.77 -6.84
N ILE A 90 -5.44 3.84 -6.68
CA ILE A 90 -5.69 2.40 -6.62
C ILE A 90 -5.87 1.86 -5.19
N GLY A 91 -5.95 2.73 -4.17
CA GLY A 91 -6.27 2.35 -2.79
C GLY A 91 -5.06 1.97 -1.92
N ILE A 92 -3.87 2.44 -2.26
CA ILE A 92 -2.65 2.25 -1.47
C ILE A 92 -2.31 3.57 -0.78
N TYR A 93 -2.14 3.52 0.54
CA TYR A 93 -1.92 4.69 1.38
C TYR A 93 -0.66 4.50 2.23
N ILE A 94 0.18 5.55 2.27
CA ILE A 94 1.45 5.55 3.01
C ILE A 94 1.47 6.74 3.97
N ASP A 95 1.63 6.46 5.27
CA ASP A 95 1.64 7.46 6.35
C ASP A 95 0.41 8.39 6.29
N ARG A 96 -0.79 7.80 6.23
CA ARG A 96 -2.06 8.53 6.10
C ARG A 96 -3.03 8.22 7.22
N ASP A 97 -3.75 9.27 7.62
CA ASP A 97 -5.02 9.13 8.32
C ASP A 97 -6.14 9.09 7.28
N ILE A 98 -6.95 8.03 7.29
CA ILE A 98 -8.02 7.82 6.31
C ILE A 98 -9.30 7.28 6.95
N SER A 99 -10.43 7.55 6.32
CA SER A 99 -11.68 6.88 6.61
C SER A 99 -12.46 6.60 5.34
N PHE A 100 -12.94 5.37 5.20
CA PHE A 100 -13.65 4.91 4.00
C PHE A 100 -14.81 3.97 4.35
N LYS A 101 -15.76 3.88 3.42
CA LYS A 101 -16.86 2.93 3.47
C LYS A 101 -16.81 2.01 2.25
N ASN A 102 -16.99 0.71 2.47
CA ASN A 102 -17.12 -0.34 1.44
C ASN A 102 -16.03 -0.33 0.36
N ARG A 103 -14.79 0.02 0.72
CA ARG A 103 -13.69 0.04 -0.23
C ARG A 103 -13.15 -1.36 -0.45
N GLN A 104 -13.34 -1.90 -1.66
CA GLN A 104 -13.02 -3.29 -2.01
C GLN A 104 -11.56 -3.69 -1.77
N ARG A 105 -10.61 -2.79 -2.03
CA ARG A 105 -9.17 -3.05 -1.91
C ARG A 105 -8.50 -1.90 -1.16
N THR A 106 -7.70 -2.20 -0.14
CA THR A 106 -6.94 -1.18 0.60
C THR A 106 -5.61 -1.71 1.09
N VAL A 107 -4.53 -0.97 0.88
CA VAL A 107 -3.18 -1.30 1.38
C VAL A 107 -2.68 -0.14 2.23
N LEU A 108 -2.26 -0.41 3.46
CA LEU A 108 -1.76 0.56 4.42
C LEU A 108 -0.30 0.28 4.73
N LEU A 109 0.57 1.23 4.40
CA LEU A 109 2.02 1.12 4.59
C LEU A 109 2.56 2.25 5.48
N GLY A 110 3.62 1.97 6.22
CA GLY A 110 4.22 2.92 7.15
C GLY A 110 3.38 3.11 8.40
N ASP A 111 3.09 4.35 8.76
CA ASP A 111 2.35 4.74 9.96
C ASP A 111 0.96 5.31 9.63
N CYS A 112 0.10 4.47 9.05
CA CYS A 112 -1.29 4.85 8.76
C CYS A 112 -2.20 4.68 9.98
N ARG A 113 -3.26 5.50 10.05
CA ARG A 113 -4.41 5.29 10.95
C ARG A 113 -5.70 5.28 10.13
N ALA A 114 -6.34 4.13 10.04
CA ALA A 114 -7.50 3.92 9.17
C ALA A 114 -8.75 3.53 9.98
N ASN A 115 -9.87 4.16 9.66
CA ASN A 115 -11.20 3.80 10.18
C ASN A 115 -12.12 3.39 9.02
N MET A 116 -12.54 2.12 8.95
CA MET A 116 -13.30 1.61 7.80
C MET A 116 -14.62 0.96 8.21
N LEU A 117 -15.68 1.24 7.43
CA LEU A 117 -16.98 0.60 7.57
C LEU A 117 -17.26 -0.31 6.38
N PHE A 118 -17.66 -1.55 6.65
CA PHE A 118 -18.07 -2.54 5.66
C PHE A 118 -19.49 -3.00 5.95
N ASP A 119 -20.41 -2.76 5.02
CA ASP A 119 -21.80 -3.17 5.12
C ASP A 119 -22.36 -3.74 3.81
N GLY A 120 -23.51 -4.40 3.89
CA GLY A 120 -24.35 -4.74 2.73
C GLY A 120 -23.71 -5.72 1.76
N TYR A 121 -23.38 -6.94 2.22
CA TYR A 121 -22.77 -8.01 1.42
C TYR A 121 -21.46 -7.61 0.73
N THR A 122 -20.81 -6.53 1.16
CA THR A 122 -19.53 -6.10 0.61
C THR A 122 -18.47 -7.17 0.85
N VAL A 123 -17.68 -7.47 -0.18
CA VAL A 123 -16.47 -8.30 -0.07
C VAL A 123 -15.26 -7.38 -0.21
N SER A 124 -14.30 -7.46 0.72
CA SER A 124 -13.12 -6.59 0.70
C SER A 124 -11.84 -7.27 1.15
N ARG A 125 -10.71 -6.83 0.58
CA ARG A 125 -9.37 -7.31 0.87
C ARG A 125 -8.48 -6.16 1.33
N ILE A 126 -7.85 -6.33 2.49
CA ILE A 126 -7.03 -5.29 3.13
C ILE A 126 -5.66 -5.85 3.48
N TRP A 127 -4.63 -5.02 3.31
CA TRP A 127 -3.27 -5.28 3.77
C TRP A 127 -2.83 -4.15 4.70
N VAL A 128 -2.27 -4.49 5.84
CA VAL A 128 -1.78 -3.54 6.85
C VAL A 128 -0.37 -3.95 7.23
N LYS A 129 0.62 -3.10 6.97
CA LYS A 129 2.03 -3.40 7.22
C LYS A 129 2.69 -2.31 8.06
N HIS A 130 3.89 -2.59 8.59
CA HIS A 130 4.68 -1.70 9.42
C HIS A 130 3.97 -1.38 10.74
N THR A 131 3.91 -0.11 11.14
CA THR A 131 3.30 0.34 12.40
C THR A 131 1.85 0.77 12.25
N SER A 132 1.27 0.55 11.05
CA SER A 132 -0.07 1.00 10.70
C SER A 132 -1.15 0.38 11.58
N ARG A 133 -2.21 1.18 11.83
CA ARG A 133 -3.35 0.82 12.68
C ARG A 133 -4.64 0.88 11.87
N LEU A 134 -5.42 -0.18 11.96
CA LEU A 134 -6.71 -0.31 11.29
C LEU A 134 -7.80 -0.60 12.30
N SER A 135 -8.83 0.24 12.33
CA SER A 135 -10.07 -0.02 13.04
C SER A 135 -11.20 -0.24 12.03
N ILE A 136 -11.93 -1.34 12.13
CA ILE A 136 -13.05 -1.62 11.24
C ILE A 136 -14.35 -1.93 11.98
N SER A 137 -15.47 -1.62 11.33
CA SER A 137 -16.80 -2.10 11.66
C SER A 137 -17.36 -2.89 10.48
N ALA A 138 -17.76 -4.14 10.70
CA ALA A 138 -18.37 -5.00 9.69
C ALA A 138 -19.80 -5.40 10.12
N CYS A 139 -20.78 -5.13 9.27
CA CYS A 139 -22.20 -5.46 9.51
C CYS A 139 -22.92 -5.89 8.22
N LYS A 140 -24.17 -6.33 8.33
CA LYS A 140 -25.05 -6.68 7.22
C LYS A 140 -24.42 -7.65 6.21
N ASN A 141 -23.90 -8.78 6.71
CA ASN A 141 -23.33 -9.87 5.92
C ASN A 141 -22.07 -9.49 5.13
N ALA A 142 -21.31 -8.49 5.59
CA ALA A 142 -20.05 -8.12 4.94
C ALA A 142 -18.97 -9.19 5.16
N ILE A 143 -18.10 -9.39 4.17
CA ILE A 143 -16.96 -10.32 4.24
C ILE A 143 -15.67 -9.53 4.02
N VAL A 144 -14.77 -9.56 5.00
CA VAL A 144 -13.49 -8.82 4.94
C VAL A 144 -12.34 -9.77 5.24
N MET A 145 -11.33 -9.77 4.37
CA MET A 145 -10.09 -10.53 4.57
C MET A 145 -8.91 -9.58 4.72
N ILE A 146 -8.15 -9.73 5.79
CA ILE A 146 -7.07 -8.81 6.19
C ILE A 146 -5.77 -9.59 6.33
N ASP A 147 -4.69 -9.10 5.73
CA ASP A 147 -3.34 -9.50 6.09
C ASP A 147 -2.68 -8.38 6.88
N ALA A 148 -2.27 -8.68 8.11
CA ALA A 148 -1.54 -7.75 8.96
C ALA A 148 -0.11 -8.25 9.15
N LEU A 149 0.87 -7.39 8.90
CA LEU A 149 2.30 -7.72 8.86
C LEU A 149 3.10 -6.84 9.83
N ASP A 150 4.33 -7.24 10.11
CA ASP A 150 5.29 -6.58 11.01
C ASP A 150 4.75 -6.34 12.42
N THR A 151 4.40 -5.11 12.76
CA THR A 151 3.89 -4.68 14.06
C THR A 151 2.51 -4.03 13.94
N ALA A 152 1.83 -4.26 12.81
CA ALA A 152 0.53 -3.69 12.51
C ALA A 152 -0.50 -4.10 13.57
N ASN A 153 -1.45 -3.20 13.83
CA ASN A 153 -2.50 -3.42 14.81
C ASN A 153 -3.88 -3.29 14.16
N VAL A 154 -4.72 -4.31 14.35
CA VAL A 154 -6.07 -4.39 13.79
C VAL A 154 -7.10 -4.53 14.90
N ASP A 155 -8.08 -3.64 14.94
CA ASP A 155 -9.21 -3.67 15.86
C ASP A 155 -10.51 -3.78 15.06
N ILE A 156 -11.37 -4.72 15.45
CA ILE A 156 -12.53 -5.12 14.65
C ILE A 156 -13.77 -5.16 15.55
N SER A 157 -14.83 -4.53 15.08
CA SER A 157 -16.19 -4.75 15.57
C SER A 157 -17.01 -5.45 14.48
N THR A 158 -17.45 -6.68 14.74
CA THR A 158 -18.32 -7.45 13.85
C THR A 158 -19.73 -7.57 14.41
N SER A 159 -20.72 -7.47 13.55
CA SER A 159 -22.15 -7.68 13.87
C SER A 159 -22.87 -8.36 12.71
N ASP A 160 -24.08 -8.84 12.98
CA ASP A 160 -24.86 -9.69 12.07
C ASP A 160 -24.04 -10.94 11.64
N ASP A 161 -24.34 -11.53 10.47
CA ASP A 161 -23.56 -12.66 9.94
C ASP A 161 -22.31 -12.21 9.16
N SER A 162 -21.71 -11.08 9.57
CA SER A 162 -20.51 -10.56 8.91
C SER A 162 -19.28 -11.35 9.32
N VAL A 163 -18.39 -11.59 8.38
CA VAL A 163 -17.20 -12.42 8.57
C VAL A 163 -15.94 -11.60 8.31
N VAL A 164 -15.09 -11.50 9.34
CA VAL A 164 -13.76 -10.92 9.21
C VAL A 164 -12.69 -11.96 9.49
N ILE A 165 -11.84 -12.20 8.50
CA ILE A 165 -10.73 -13.16 8.58
C ILE A 165 -9.41 -12.39 8.55
N VAL A 166 -8.53 -12.66 9.52
CA VAL A 166 -7.24 -11.98 9.64
C VAL A 166 -6.09 -12.97 9.61
N ASN A 167 -5.14 -12.79 8.68
CA ASN A 167 -3.83 -13.42 8.72
C ASN A 167 -2.84 -12.49 9.45
N LEU A 168 -2.17 -13.01 10.47
CA LEU A 168 -1.16 -12.29 11.23
C LEU A 168 0.23 -12.81 10.86
N TYR A 169 1.07 -11.93 10.34
CA TYR A 169 2.48 -12.17 10.07
C TYR A 169 3.35 -11.41 11.07
N GLY A 170 4.52 -11.97 11.40
CA GLY A 170 5.46 -11.38 12.35
C GLY A 170 4.82 -11.10 13.73
N LYS A 171 4.93 -9.85 14.18
CA LYS A 171 4.41 -9.37 15.48
C LYS A 171 3.08 -8.62 15.36
N ALA A 172 2.40 -8.72 14.21
CA ALA A 172 1.10 -8.08 14.03
C ALA A 172 0.07 -8.64 15.03
N THR A 173 -0.86 -7.77 15.43
CA THR A 173 -1.87 -8.05 16.45
C THR A 173 -3.27 -7.75 15.93
N CYS A 174 -4.24 -8.53 16.40
CA CYS A 174 -5.64 -8.37 16.02
C CYS A 174 -6.56 -8.64 17.21
N LYS A 175 -7.67 -7.91 17.30
CA LYS A 175 -8.79 -8.16 18.22
C LYS A 175 -10.12 -8.12 17.46
N GLY A 176 -11.09 -8.91 17.92
CA GLY A 176 -12.48 -8.87 17.44
C GLY A 176 -12.78 -9.49 16.07
N ALA A 177 -11.80 -10.15 15.42
CA ALA A 177 -12.04 -10.87 14.18
C ALA A 177 -12.90 -12.13 14.38
N THR A 178 -13.65 -12.52 13.36
CA THR A 178 -14.35 -13.81 13.32
C THR A 178 -13.37 -14.98 13.28
N LYS A 179 -12.25 -14.82 12.55
CA LYS A 179 -11.19 -15.83 12.48
C LYS A 179 -9.81 -15.17 12.42
N ILE A 180 -8.88 -15.68 13.22
CA ILE A 180 -7.47 -15.25 13.22
C ILE A 180 -6.59 -16.44 12.85
N MET A 181 -5.70 -16.24 11.88
CA MET A 181 -4.71 -17.21 11.44
C MET A 181 -3.31 -16.65 11.67
N ARG A 182 -2.53 -17.25 12.56
CA ARG A 182 -1.13 -16.86 12.75
C ARG A 182 -0.26 -17.57 11.71
N LYS A 183 0.54 -16.79 11.00
CA LYS A 183 1.43 -17.20 9.90
C LYS A 183 2.89 -16.98 10.33
N GLY A 184 3.82 -17.15 9.39
CA GLY A 184 5.24 -16.88 9.59
C GLY A 184 5.57 -15.39 9.70
N GLU A 185 6.86 -15.05 9.55
CA GLU A 185 7.32 -13.65 9.63
C GLU A 185 6.78 -12.77 8.49
N THR A 186 6.69 -13.32 7.27
CA THR A 186 6.15 -12.63 6.08
C THR A 186 5.64 -13.66 5.06
N TYR A 187 5.28 -13.21 3.85
CA TYR A 187 4.86 -14.11 2.76
C TYR A 187 5.97 -15.06 2.35
N GLU A 188 5.60 -16.32 2.16
CA GLU A 188 6.46 -17.32 1.53
C GLU A 188 6.44 -17.09 0.02
N LEU A 189 7.51 -16.48 -0.49
CA LEU A 189 7.66 -16.21 -1.90
C LEU A 189 8.05 -17.50 -2.62
N GLN A 190 7.20 -17.95 -3.54
CA GLN A 190 7.58 -19.04 -4.44
C GLN A 190 8.64 -18.52 -5.40
N ILE A 191 9.86 -19.06 -5.30
CA ILE A 191 10.92 -18.83 -6.28
C ILE A 191 10.46 -19.51 -7.57
N ARG A 192 10.07 -18.73 -8.58
CA ARG A 192 9.73 -19.19 -9.92
C ARG A 192 10.87 -18.90 -10.90
#